data_AF-A0A2B0VWR3-F1
#
_entry.id   AF-A0A2B0VWR3-F1
#
_cell.length_a   1.000
_cell.length_b   1.000
_cell.length_c   1.000
_cell.angle_alpha   90.00
_cell.angle_beta   90.00
_cell.angle_gamma   90.00
#
_symmetry.space_group_name_H-M   'P 1'
#
loop_
_entity.id
_entity.type
_entity.pdbx_description
1 polymer ?
#
loop_
_entity_poly.entity_id
_entity_poly.type
_entity_poly.pdbx_seq_one_letter_code
_entity_poly.pdbx_strand_id
1 'polypeptide(L)'
;QTIERNGSVTDREKQKYKNLHLLKEADLRKSSMKIQEYKILAHFVHESVQYFQTLTHSPFWREVSETGNMNSHNLPIPHQQLLQHLDILPQYTEQSPSLLFVYKPTFLVYEYYAFFIVISMLEQIGFEARTSIREQIQEHFYVDGLQDGTTVVLHRDDIRVNVAFNDLIETHPLIALSKGSNFYNGEDTKKPDIRLDCYVKEEEKYVYQSSIIIEVKYSPMYNIFQHVGNTKATEQMYKYWSIKYVEEQDGRRVYYRRAIYEVICVYPGSHMHSKKIESGCGVFLQLYPYKTKQGEEKLAGKHGMVQIFEKWLKSIKK
;
A
#
# COMPACT_ATOMS: atom_id res chain seq x y z
N GLN A 1 -32.13 48.07 41.59
CA GLN A 1 -31.29 47.69 40.44
C GLN A 1 -30.18 46.82 40.97
N THR A 2 -30.28 45.51 40.78
CA THR A 2 -29.35 44.54 41.35
C THR A 2 -28.84 43.69 40.21
N ILE A 3 -27.52 43.70 40.03
CA ILE A 3 -26.77 43.17 38.91
C ILE A 3 -26.88 41.63 38.88
N GLU A 4 -27.38 41.08 37.77
CA GLU A 4 -27.38 39.63 37.49
C GLU A 4 -25.94 39.13 37.30
N ARG A 5 -25.47 38.28 38.21
CA ARG A 5 -24.29 37.42 38.00
C ARG A 5 -24.72 36.17 37.22
N ASN A 6 -24.83 36.29 35.91
CA ASN A 6 -24.91 35.12 35.01
C ASN A 6 -23.49 34.67 34.67
N GLY A 7 -23.02 33.64 35.37
CA GLY A 7 -21.68 33.08 35.19
C GLY A 7 -21.56 31.67 35.75
N SER A 8 -22.53 30.79 35.50
CA SER A 8 -22.42 29.36 35.81
C SER A 8 -22.12 28.59 34.53
N VAL A 9 -20.84 28.27 34.33
CA VAL A 9 -20.41 27.27 33.34
C VAL A 9 -21.13 25.97 33.67
N THR A 10 -21.92 25.47 32.74
CA THR A 10 -22.70 24.23 32.93
C THR A 10 -21.75 23.05 33.13
N ASP A 11 -22.15 22.03 33.90
CA ASP A 11 -21.28 20.87 34.14
C ASP A 11 -20.92 20.13 32.84
N ARG A 12 -21.75 20.27 31.80
CA ARG A 12 -21.46 19.82 30.44
C ARG A 12 -20.29 20.57 29.81
N GLU A 13 -20.21 21.88 30.00
CA GLU A 13 -19.09 22.71 29.53
C GLU A 13 -17.82 22.40 30.33
N LYS A 14 -17.90 22.24 31.66
CA LYS A 14 -16.75 21.80 32.47
C LYS A 14 -16.20 20.46 31.98
N GLN A 15 -17.07 19.49 31.67
CA GLN A 15 -16.67 18.20 31.13
C GLN A 15 -16.05 18.32 29.73
N LYS A 16 -16.59 19.21 28.87
CA LYS A 16 -16.03 19.54 27.56
C LYS A 16 -14.62 20.11 27.69
N TYR A 17 -14.40 21.07 28.60
CA TYR A 17 -13.08 21.66 28.85
C TYR A 17 -12.09 20.65 29.43
N LYS A 18 -12.54 19.77 30.32
CA LYS A 18 -11.71 18.69 30.89
C LYS A 18 -11.24 17.70 29.81
N ASN A 19 -12.14 17.30 28.91
CA ASN A 19 -11.80 16.43 27.78
C ASN A 19 -10.88 17.12 26.77
N LEU A 20 -11.11 18.40 26.48
CA LEU A 20 -10.25 19.20 25.60
C LEU A 20 -8.84 19.37 26.19
N HIS A 21 -8.73 19.59 27.49
CA HIS A 21 -7.46 19.67 28.21
C HIS A 21 -6.68 18.35 28.12
N LEU A 22 -7.35 17.20 28.37
CA LEU A 22 -6.75 15.87 28.25
C LEU A 22 -6.24 15.61 26.82
N LEU A 23 -7.00 16.03 25.80
CA LEU A 23 -6.58 15.90 24.40
C LEU A 23 -5.34 16.75 24.11
N LYS A 24 -5.32 18.00 24.59
CA LYS A 24 -4.16 18.90 24.44
C LYS A 24 -2.92 18.38 25.16
N GLU A 25 -3.06 17.76 26.33
CA GLU A 25 -1.94 17.10 27.01
C GLU A 25 -1.41 15.90 26.21
N ALA A 26 -2.30 15.10 25.61
CA ALA A 26 -1.89 13.97 24.77
C ALA A 26 -1.14 14.45 23.51
N ASP A 27 -1.62 15.52 22.86
CA ASP A 27 -0.95 16.15 21.72
C ASP A 27 0.42 16.72 22.12
N LEU A 28 0.52 17.36 23.28
CA LEU A 28 1.78 17.88 23.81
C LEU A 28 2.81 16.76 24.07
N ARG A 29 2.36 15.62 24.61
CA ARG A 29 3.23 14.44 24.81
C ARG A 29 3.71 13.88 23.49
N LYS A 30 2.82 13.72 22.50
CA LYS A 30 3.19 13.28 21.14
C LYS A 30 4.19 14.23 20.49
N SER A 31 3.97 15.54 20.59
CA SER A 31 4.87 16.55 20.03
C SER A 31 6.23 16.51 20.73
N SER A 32 6.27 16.33 22.04
CA SER A 32 7.52 16.20 22.81
C SER A 32 8.33 14.97 22.39
N MET A 33 7.66 13.82 22.16
CA MET A 33 8.31 12.60 21.65
C MET A 33 8.91 12.84 20.25
N LYS A 34 8.15 13.45 19.34
CA LYS A 34 8.66 13.81 18.00
C LYS A 34 9.86 14.76 18.04
N ILE A 35 9.86 15.72 18.96
CA ILE A 35 11.01 16.63 19.15
C ILE A 35 12.25 15.84 19.60
N GLN A 36 12.11 14.84 20.47
CA GLN A 36 13.22 13.98 20.86
C GLN A 36 13.73 13.13 19.68
N GLU A 37 12.83 12.54 18.89
CA GLU A 37 13.19 11.81 17.67
C GLU A 37 13.95 12.71 16.69
N TYR A 38 13.46 13.93 16.44
CA TYR A 38 14.14 14.87 15.55
C TYR A 38 15.50 15.31 16.08
N LYS A 39 15.70 15.42 17.39
CA LYS A 39 17.02 15.70 17.97
C LYS A 39 18.01 14.55 17.70
N ILE A 40 17.55 13.31 17.84
CA ILE A 40 18.36 12.12 17.56
C ILE A 40 18.72 12.07 16.06
N LEU A 41 17.73 12.28 15.18
CA LEU A 41 17.96 12.30 13.74
C LEU A 41 18.90 13.45 13.32
N ALA A 42 18.73 14.65 13.87
CA ALA A 42 19.61 15.78 13.61
C ALA A 42 21.05 15.48 14.05
N HIS A 43 21.23 14.78 15.17
CA HIS A 43 22.55 14.33 15.62
C HIS A 43 23.18 13.35 14.63
N PHE A 44 22.45 12.32 14.18
CA PHE A 44 22.96 11.39 13.16
C PHE A 44 23.32 12.08 11.83
N VAL A 45 22.49 13.02 11.38
CA VAL A 45 22.77 13.81 10.17
C VAL A 45 24.04 14.64 10.38
N HIS A 46 24.18 15.28 11.54
CA HIS A 46 25.38 16.07 11.85
C HIS A 46 26.65 15.22 11.85
N GLU A 47 26.63 14.07 12.51
CA GLU A 47 27.77 13.13 12.51
C GLU A 47 28.09 12.65 11.09
N SER A 48 27.07 12.33 10.30
CA SER A 48 27.24 11.90 8.91
C SER A 48 27.87 13.02 8.07
N VAL A 49 27.41 14.26 8.22
CA VAL A 49 27.99 15.43 7.52
C VAL A 49 29.44 15.62 7.93
N GLN A 50 29.77 15.55 9.22
CA GLN A 50 31.16 15.66 9.69
C GLN A 50 32.04 14.54 9.14
N TYR A 51 31.52 13.30 9.15
CA TYR A 51 32.20 12.15 8.55
C TYR A 51 32.49 12.38 7.07
N PHE A 52 31.48 12.78 6.28
CA PHE A 52 31.67 13.05 4.85
C PHE A 52 32.58 14.24 4.59
N GLN A 53 32.52 15.31 5.39
CA GLN A 53 33.46 16.42 5.29
C GLN A 53 34.89 15.97 5.56
N THR A 54 35.10 15.14 6.59
CA THR A 54 36.43 14.59 6.89
C THR A 54 36.92 13.66 5.78
N LEU A 55 36.01 12.84 5.24
CA LEU A 55 36.30 11.93 4.14
C LEU A 55 36.68 12.70 2.88
N THR A 56 35.86 13.65 2.41
CA THR A 56 36.13 14.42 1.18
C THR A 56 37.37 15.29 1.28
N HIS A 57 37.74 15.72 2.49
CA HIS A 57 38.98 16.45 2.74
C HIS A 57 40.16 15.56 3.13
N SER A 58 40.02 14.23 3.06
CA SER A 58 41.14 13.31 3.33
C SER A 58 42.20 13.41 2.22
N PRO A 59 43.46 13.05 2.51
CA PRO A 59 44.55 13.11 1.53
C PRO A 59 44.24 12.37 0.23
N PHE A 60 43.62 11.18 0.33
CA PHE A 60 43.20 10.40 -0.84
C PHE A 60 42.31 11.23 -1.78
N TRP A 61 41.22 11.81 -1.29
CA TRP A 61 40.27 12.56 -2.12
C TRP A 61 40.82 13.91 -2.59
N ARG A 62 41.80 14.50 -1.89
CA ARG A 62 42.52 15.69 -2.37
C ARG A 62 43.47 15.39 -3.53
N GLU A 63 43.99 14.17 -3.60
CA GLU A 63 44.87 13.70 -4.68
C GLU A 63 44.09 13.22 -5.91
N VAL A 64 42.79 12.94 -5.76
CA VAL A 64 41.90 12.63 -6.90
C VAL A 64 41.65 13.91 -7.68
N SER A 65 42.25 14.02 -8.87
CA SER A 65 41.97 15.08 -9.85
C SER A 65 41.16 14.53 -11.03
N GLU A 66 40.26 15.34 -11.56
CA GLU A 66 39.51 15.02 -12.80
C GLU A 66 40.41 14.97 -14.05
N THR A 67 41.65 15.45 -13.94
CA THR A 67 42.60 15.62 -15.05
C THR A 67 43.66 14.51 -15.13
N GLY A 68 43.43 13.38 -14.46
CA GLY A 68 44.31 12.22 -14.54
C GLY A 68 44.32 11.62 -15.95
N ASN A 69 45.40 11.83 -16.71
CA ASN A 69 45.67 11.07 -17.93
C ASN A 69 46.05 9.62 -17.56
N MET A 70 45.07 8.82 -17.16
CA MET A 70 45.25 7.39 -16.97
C MET A 70 45.07 6.66 -18.30
N ASN A 71 46.15 6.09 -18.82
CA ASN A 71 46.04 5.12 -19.91
C ASN A 71 45.34 3.86 -19.36
N SER A 72 44.15 3.56 -19.88
CA SER A 72 43.30 2.44 -19.45
C SER A 72 44.04 1.09 -19.42
N HIS A 73 45.03 0.91 -20.30
CA HIS A 73 45.86 -0.29 -20.39
C HIS A 73 46.72 -0.59 -19.15
N ASN A 74 46.98 0.39 -18.29
CA ASN A 74 47.78 0.20 -17.07
C ASN A 74 46.95 -0.22 -15.85
N LEU A 75 45.63 -0.25 -15.98
CA LEU A 75 44.73 -0.65 -14.90
C LEU A 75 44.53 -2.18 -14.87
N PRO A 76 44.38 -2.79 -13.69
CA PRO A 76 43.97 -4.19 -13.59
C PRO A 76 42.63 -4.42 -14.31
N ILE A 77 42.46 -5.61 -14.91
CA ILE A 77 41.28 -5.99 -15.70
C ILE A 77 39.93 -5.63 -15.04
N PRO A 78 39.71 -5.83 -13.73
CA PRO A 78 38.44 -5.46 -13.08
C PRO A 78 38.14 -3.96 -13.15
N HIS A 79 39.17 -3.11 -13.10
CA HIS A 79 39.03 -1.65 -13.16
C HIS A 79 38.79 -1.17 -14.60
N GLN A 80 39.37 -1.85 -15.59
CA GLN A 80 39.08 -1.61 -17.01
C GLN A 80 37.61 -1.94 -17.33
N GLN A 81 37.10 -3.05 -16.80
CA GLN A 81 35.69 -3.44 -16.96
C GLN A 81 34.75 -2.44 -16.29
N LEU A 82 35.09 -1.94 -15.09
CA LEU A 82 34.32 -0.92 -14.40
C LEU A 82 34.26 0.38 -15.21
N LEU A 83 35.39 0.86 -15.73
CA LEU A 83 35.43 2.07 -16.55
C LEU A 83 34.61 1.93 -17.84
N GLN A 84 34.72 0.78 -18.52
CA GLN A 84 33.87 0.49 -19.68
C GLN A 84 32.38 0.53 -19.31
N HIS A 85 31.98 -0.04 -18.16
CA HIS A 85 30.60 0.01 -17.71
C HIS A 85 30.12 1.42 -17.38
N LEU A 86 30.99 2.27 -16.81
CA LEU A 86 30.67 3.66 -16.49
C LEU A 86 30.58 4.53 -17.75
N ASP A 87 31.40 4.29 -18.77
CA ASP A 87 31.31 4.98 -20.07
C ASP A 87 30.04 4.64 -20.86
N ILE A 88 29.46 3.46 -20.60
CA ILE A 88 28.19 3.02 -21.20
C ILE A 88 26.97 3.59 -20.45
N LEU A 89 27.15 4.19 -19.28
CA LEU A 89 26.05 4.88 -18.61
C LEU A 89 25.62 6.09 -19.45
N PRO A 90 24.30 6.30 -19.66
CA PRO A 90 23.82 7.41 -20.45
C PRO A 90 24.33 8.73 -19.86
N GLN A 91 25.12 9.46 -20.65
CA GLN A 91 25.52 10.83 -20.31
C GLN A 91 24.25 11.63 -20.05
N TYR A 92 24.21 12.34 -18.92
CA TYR A 92 23.08 13.17 -18.49
C TYR A 92 22.59 14.10 -19.61
N THR A 93 21.60 13.66 -20.36
CA THR A 93 20.79 14.51 -21.25
C THR A 93 19.71 15.17 -20.41
N GLU A 94 19.47 16.47 -20.64
CA GLU A 94 18.40 17.30 -20.05
C GLU A 94 16.96 16.84 -20.41
N GLN A 95 16.76 15.57 -20.70
CA GLN A 95 15.44 14.99 -20.88
C GLN A 95 14.86 14.66 -19.51
N SER A 96 13.60 15.07 -19.30
CA SER A 96 12.74 14.73 -18.16
C SER A 96 13.09 13.35 -17.61
N PRO A 97 13.25 13.18 -16.28
CA PRO A 97 13.91 12.03 -15.68
C PRO A 97 13.34 10.75 -16.28
N SER A 98 14.10 10.16 -17.21
CA SER A 98 13.78 8.86 -17.73
C SER A 98 13.84 7.94 -16.54
N LEU A 99 12.69 7.30 -16.26
CA LEU A 99 12.47 6.33 -15.19
C LEU A 99 13.79 5.74 -14.72
N LEU A 100 14.32 6.26 -13.61
CA LEU A 100 15.50 5.69 -13.01
C LEU A 100 15.15 4.22 -12.79
N PHE A 101 15.99 3.31 -13.29
CA PHE A 101 15.92 1.90 -12.89
C PHE A 101 16.26 1.83 -11.41
N VAL A 102 15.33 2.24 -10.55
CA VAL A 102 15.45 2.05 -9.13
C VAL A 102 15.26 0.57 -8.90
N TYR A 103 16.33 -0.09 -8.46
CA TYR A 103 16.28 -1.47 -8.01
C TYR A 103 15.26 -1.60 -6.89
N LYS A 104 14.06 -2.07 -7.22
CA LYS A 104 13.03 -2.38 -6.23
C LYS A 104 13.28 -3.78 -5.65
N PRO A 105 13.09 -3.97 -4.33
CA PRO A 105 13.12 -5.29 -3.73
C PRO A 105 12.15 -6.24 -4.43
N THR A 106 12.52 -7.52 -4.56
CA THR A 106 11.70 -8.54 -5.26
C THR A 106 10.28 -8.65 -4.70
N PHE A 107 10.10 -8.49 -3.39
CA PHE A 107 8.76 -8.54 -2.78
C PHE A 107 7.86 -7.40 -3.29
N LEU A 108 8.40 -6.18 -3.42
CA LEU A 108 7.65 -5.02 -3.90
C LEU A 108 7.32 -5.15 -5.40
N VAL A 109 8.25 -5.69 -6.19
CA VAL A 109 7.97 -6.02 -7.60
C VAL A 109 6.84 -7.03 -7.72
N TYR A 110 6.79 -8.01 -6.80
CA TYR A 110 5.72 -9.00 -6.76
C TYR A 110 4.38 -8.42 -6.29
N GLU A 111 4.37 -7.44 -5.40
CA GLU A 111 3.17 -6.65 -5.05
C GLU A 111 2.60 -5.90 -6.26
N TYR A 112 3.46 -5.19 -7.01
CA TYR A 112 3.04 -4.52 -8.25
C TYR A 112 2.49 -5.51 -9.27
N TYR A 113 3.17 -6.64 -9.44
CA TYR A 113 2.71 -7.73 -10.30
C TYR A 113 1.31 -8.21 -9.88
N ALA A 114 1.08 -8.50 -8.60
CA ALA A 114 -0.22 -8.94 -8.11
C ALA A 114 -1.31 -7.89 -8.35
N PHE A 115 -1.01 -6.60 -8.11
CA PHE A 115 -1.92 -5.49 -8.35
C PHE A 115 -2.37 -5.41 -9.82
N PHE A 116 -1.43 -5.42 -10.76
CA PHE A 116 -1.77 -5.39 -12.19
C PHE A 116 -2.50 -6.64 -12.66
N ILE A 117 -2.14 -7.80 -12.11
CA ILE A 117 -2.81 -9.06 -12.45
C ILE A 117 -4.25 -9.08 -11.96
N VAL A 118 -4.54 -8.53 -10.78
CA VAL A 118 -5.91 -8.39 -10.27
C VAL A 118 -6.75 -7.50 -11.20
N ILE A 119 -6.21 -6.35 -11.62
CA ILE A 119 -6.86 -5.45 -12.59
C ILE A 119 -7.14 -6.20 -13.89
N SER A 120 -6.14 -6.90 -14.45
CA SER A 120 -6.30 -7.67 -15.69
C SER A 120 -7.34 -8.78 -15.57
N MET A 121 -7.47 -9.42 -14.40
CA MET A 121 -8.52 -10.41 -14.17
C MET A 121 -9.91 -9.79 -14.12
N LEU A 122 -10.06 -8.58 -13.56
CA LEU A 122 -11.31 -7.83 -13.58
C LEU A 122 -11.70 -7.45 -15.02
N GLU A 123 -10.73 -7.01 -15.83
CA GLU A 123 -10.96 -6.73 -17.25
C GLU A 123 -11.47 -7.98 -18.00
N GLN A 124 -10.87 -9.13 -17.75
CA GLN A 124 -11.27 -10.40 -18.38
C GLN A 124 -12.67 -10.88 -18.00
N ILE A 125 -13.21 -10.45 -16.87
CA ILE A 125 -14.61 -10.74 -16.48
C ILE A 125 -15.57 -9.59 -16.87
N GLY A 126 -15.13 -8.68 -17.75
CA GLY A 126 -15.95 -7.67 -18.39
C GLY A 126 -15.99 -6.32 -17.69
N PHE A 127 -15.05 -6.02 -16.79
CA PHE A 127 -14.91 -4.66 -16.27
C PHE A 127 -14.06 -3.80 -17.20
N GLU A 128 -14.43 -2.53 -17.34
CA GLU A 128 -13.74 -1.60 -18.22
C GLU A 128 -13.39 -0.30 -17.47
N ALA A 129 -12.24 0.27 -17.80
CA ALA A 129 -11.81 1.55 -17.27
C ALA A 129 -12.34 2.68 -18.17
N ARG A 130 -13.09 3.64 -17.60
CA ARG A 130 -13.59 4.80 -18.37
C ARG A 130 -12.47 5.74 -18.80
N THR A 131 -11.50 5.93 -17.90
CA THR A 131 -10.20 6.56 -18.16
C THR A 131 -9.18 5.44 -18.29
N SER A 132 -8.18 5.56 -19.17
CA SER A 132 -7.24 4.46 -19.37
C SER A 132 -6.53 4.11 -18.06
N ILE A 133 -6.29 2.81 -17.81
CA ILE A 133 -5.60 2.35 -16.61
C ILE A 133 -4.22 3.02 -16.49
N ARG A 134 -3.56 3.25 -17.63
CA ARG A 134 -2.29 3.97 -17.71
C ARG A 134 -2.40 5.37 -17.10
N GLU A 135 -3.38 6.17 -17.52
CA GLU A 135 -3.57 7.54 -17.01
C GLU A 135 -3.85 7.54 -15.51
N GLN A 136 -4.74 6.66 -15.03
CA GLN A 136 -5.07 6.53 -13.60
C GLN A 136 -3.83 6.19 -12.75
N ILE A 137 -2.94 5.33 -13.27
CA ILE A 137 -1.69 4.97 -12.58
C ILE A 137 -0.66 6.10 -12.69
N GLN A 138 -0.52 6.74 -13.87
CA GLN A 138 0.49 7.76 -14.12
C GLN A 138 0.33 8.98 -13.18
N GLU A 139 -0.91 9.35 -12.84
CA GLU A 139 -1.18 10.38 -11.84
C GLU A 139 -0.56 10.08 -10.46
N HIS A 140 -0.35 8.79 -10.17
CA HIS A 140 0.14 8.29 -8.89
C HIS A 140 1.50 7.59 -9.02
N PHE A 141 2.16 7.71 -10.18
CA PHE A 141 3.48 7.11 -10.43
C PHE A 141 4.53 8.21 -10.40
N TYR A 142 5.23 8.35 -9.27
CA TYR A 142 6.21 9.41 -9.06
C TYR A 142 7.57 8.83 -8.70
N VAL A 143 8.60 9.14 -9.51
CA VAL A 143 10.07 8.93 -9.41
C VAL A 143 10.55 7.54 -8.95
N ASP A 144 9.93 7.01 -7.90
CA ASP A 144 10.29 5.83 -7.14
C ASP A 144 9.16 4.77 -7.12
N GLY A 145 8.23 4.78 -8.08
CA GLY A 145 7.22 3.72 -8.28
C GLY A 145 5.78 4.11 -7.95
N LEU A 146 4.94 3.09 -7.74
CA LEU A 146 3.51 3.23 -7.45
C LEU A 146 3.31 3.78 -6.04
N GLN A 147 2.64 4.92 -5.92
CA GLN A 147 2.40 5.55 -4.61
C GLN A 147 1.31 4.80 -3.82
N ASP A 148 1.41 4.84 -2.50
CA ASP A 148 0.37 4.36 -1.60
C ASP A 148 -0.95 5.09 -1.87
N GLY A 149 -2.07 4.36 -1.84
CA GLY A 149 -3.39 4.90 -2.12
C GLY A 149 -3.75 4.97 -3.60
N THR A 150 -2.84 4.57 -4.52
CA THR A 150 -3.16 4.52 -5.95
C THR A 150 -4.41 3.67 -6.19
N THR A 151 -5.43 4.25 -6.82
CA THR A 151 -6.72 3.59 -7.02
C THR A 151 -7.09 3.54 -8.49
N VAL A 152 -7.38 2.34 -9.00
CA VAL A 152 -7.90 2.13 -10.35
C VAL A 152 -9.40 1.84 -10.28
N VAL A 153 -10.19 2.61 -11.00
CA VAL A 153 -11.65 2.50 -11.04
C VAL A 153 -12.08 1.80 -12.32
N LEU A 154 -12.83 0.71 -12.15
CA LEU A 154 -13.36 -0.10 -13.24
C LEU A 154 -14.89 -0.22 -13.13
N HIS A 155 -15.58 -0.36 -14.26
CA HIS A 155 -17.04 -0.40 -14.33
C HIS A 155 -17.52 -1.61 -15.15
N ARG A 156 -18.64 -2.20 -14.74
CA ARG A 156 -19.38 -3.20 -15.52
C ARG A 156 -20.86 -3.07 -15.19
N ASP A 157 -21.68 -2.74 -16.18
CA ASP A 157 -23.09 -2.40 -15.98
C ASP A 157 -23.24 -1.30 -14.89
N ASP A 158 -24.10 -1.52 -13.90
CA ASP A 158 -24.31 -0.66 -12.73
C ASP A 158 -23.28 -0.91 -11.60
N ILE A 159 -22.25 -1.71 -11.83
CA ILE A 159 -21.24 -2.04 -10.82
C ILE A 159 -19.97 -1.24 -11.07
N ARG A 160 -19.46 -0.60 -10.02
CA ARG A 160 -18.12 0.01 -9.98
C ARG A 160 -17.25 -0.73 -8.98
N VAL A 161 -16.05 -1.10 -9.38
CA VAL A 161 -15.02 -1.66 -8.50
C VAL A 161 -13.83 -0.71 -8.47
N ASN A 162 -13.45 -0.28 -7.27
CA ASN A 162 -12.23 0.48 -7.04
C ASN A 162 -11.16 -0.48 -6.54
N VAL A 163 -10.00 -0.53 -7.21
CA VAL A 163 -8.85 -1.35 -6.82
C VAL A 163 -7.77 -0.43 -6.26
N ALA A 164 -7.62 -0.41 -4.94
CA ALA A 164 -6.68 0.46 -4.23
C ALA A 164 -5.41 -0.32 -3.86
N PHE A 165 -4.25 0.26 -4.14
CA PHE A 165 -2.93 -0.25 -3.79
C PHE A 165 -2.44 0.39 -2.50
N ASN A 166 -2.09 -0.42 -1.50
CA ASN A 166 -1.44 0.03 -0.28
C ASN A 166 -2.15 1.20 0.44
N ASP A 167 -3.49 1.23 0.37
CA ASP A 167 -4.27 2.34 0.91
C ASP A 167 -4.43 2.22 2.44
N LEU A 168 -4.18 3.31 3.16
CA LEU A 168 -4.17 3.34 4.61
C LEU A 168 -5.60 3.40 5.17
N ILE A 169 -5.90 2.51 6.10
CA ILE A 169 -7.16 2.45 6.84
C ILE A 169 -6.97 3.09 8.20
N GLU A 170 -7.82 4.07 8.49
CA GLU A 170 -7.75 4.92 9.68
C GLU A 170 -8.25 4.20 10.94
N THR A 171 -7.90 4.72 12.11
CA THR A 171 -8.37 4.14 13.38
C THR A 171 -9.76 4.61 13.80
N HIS A 172 -10.21 5.74 13.27
CA HIS A 172 -11.42 6.42 13.74
C HIS A 172 -12.36 6.77 12.57
N PRO A 173 -13.67 6.50 12.68
CA PRO A 173 -14.62 6.71 11.59
C PRO A 173 -14.72 8.17 11.15
N LEU A 174 -14.57 9.14 12.08
CA LEU A 174 -14.60 10.56 11.71
C LEU A 174 -13.39 10.98 10.87
N ILE A 175 -12.23 10.36 11.10
CA ILE A 175 -11.03 10.65 10.30
C ILE A 175 -11.22 10.07 8.91
N ALA A 176 -11.70 8.83 8.83
CA ALA A 176 -12.03 8.16 7.56
C ALA A 176 -13.01 8.97 6.70
N LEU A 177 -14.10 9.49 7.30
CA LEU A 177 -15.05 10.38 6.63
C LEU A 177 -14.40 11.69 6.16
N SER A 178 -13.60 12.33 7.03
CA SER A 178 -12.95 13.61 6.69
C SER A 178 -11.95 13.49 5.54
N LYS A 179 -11.35 12.30 5.36
CA LYS A 179 -10.41 11.98 4.28
C LYS A 179 -11.09 11.38 3.05
N GLY A 180 -12.38 11.06 3.14
CA GLY A 180 -13.14 10.39 2.08
C GLY A 180 -12.77 8.91 1.85
N SER A 181 -11.91 8.31 2.70
CA SER A 181 -11.55 6.89 2.57
C SER A 181 -12.67 5.98 3.07
N ASN A 182 -13.51 6.45 4.00
CA ASN A 182 -14.67 5.75 4.56
C ASN A 182 -14.37 4.41 5.28
N PHE A 183 -13.14 3.90 5.22
CA PHE A 183 -12.72 2.69 5.92
C PHE A 183 -12.02 3.00 7.25
N TYR A 184 -12.35 2.23 8.29
CA TYR A 184 -11.69 2.34 9.58
C TYR A 184 -11.56 1.00 10.30
N ASN A 185 -10.58 0.90 11.19
CA ASN A 185 -10.40 -0.22 12.10
C ASN A 185 -10.17 0.29 13.53
N GLY A 186 -10.97 -0.16 14.49
CA GLY A 186 -11.00 0.45 15.84
C GLY A 186 -9.76 0.20 16.71
N GLU A 187 -8.90 -0.73 16.33
CA GLU A 187 -7.73 -1.14 17.13
C GLU A 187 -6.46 -0.41 16.69
N ASP A 188 -6.13 -0.51 15.40
CA ASP A 188 -4.89 0.00 14.81
C ASP A 188 -5.09 0.32 13.33
N THR A 189 -4.21 1.18 12.80
CA THR A 189 -4.17 1.48 11.37
C THR A 189 -3.83 0.21 10.59
N LYS A 190 -4.51 -0.01 9.47
CA LYS A 190 -4.22 -1.13 8.57
C LYS A 190 -3.79 -0.61 7.20
N LYS A 191 -2.97 -1.40 6.52
CA LYS A 191 -2.54 -1.10 5.15
C LYS A 191 -2.56 -2.43 4.39
N PRO A 192 -3.71 -2.84 3.82
CA PRO A 192 -3.76 -3.99 2.94
C PRO A 192 -2.98 -3.69 1.66
N ASP A 193 -2.27 -4.69 1.13
CA ASP A 193 -1.50 -4.53 -0.11
C ASP A 193 -2.41 -4.15 -1.29
N ILE A 194 -3.57 -4.80 -1.39
CA ILE A 194 -4.60 -4.49 -2.37
C ILE A 194 -5.99 -4.59 -1.74
N ARG A 195 -6.86 -3.61 -2.00
CA ARG A 195 -8.27 -3.63 -1.61
C ARG A 195 -9.16 -3.42 -2.83
N LEU A 196 -10.20 -4.25 -2.97
CA LEU A 196 -11.22 -4.11 -4.00
C LEU A 196 -12.51 -3.67 -3.33
N ASP A 197 -12.99 -2.46 -3.63
CA ASP A 197 -14.20 -1.89 -3.07
C ASP A 197 -15.31 -1.90 -4.12
N CYS A 198 -16.42 -2.60 -3.86
CA CYS A 198 -17.54 -2.68 -4.78
C CYS A 198 -18.65 -1.71 -4.42
N TYR A 199 -19.14 -1.01 -5.43
CA TYR A 199 -20.27 -0.11 -5.37
C TYR A 199 -21.29 -0.45 -6.45
N VAL A 200 -22.57 -0.31 -6.14
CA VAL A 200 -23.68 -0.50 -7.09
C VAL A 200 -24.37 0.84 -7.31
N LYS A 201 -24.71 1.14 -8.56
CA LYS A 201 -25.46 2.33 -8.92
C LYS A 201 -26.92 2.15 -8.47
N GLU A 202 -27.34 3.01 -7.54
CA GLU A 202 -28.72 3.14 -7.10
C GLU A 202 -29.16 4.58 -7.41
N GLU A 203 -30.18 4.74 -8.25
CA GLU A 203 -30.58 6.03 -8.82
C GLU A 203 -29.39 6.76 -9.48
N GLU A 204 -28.90 7.84 -8.88
CA GLU A 204 -27.77 8.67 -9.36
C GLU A 204 -26.51 8.54 -8.49
N LYS A 205 -26.46 7.58 -7.55
CA LYS A 205 -25.33 7.43 -6.62
C LYS A 205 -24.81 6.00 -6.59
N TYR A 206 -23.52 5.87 -6.32
CA TYR A 206 -22.87 4.59 -6.10
C TYR A 206 -22.89 4.26 -4.61
N VAL A 207 -23.60 3.21 -4.22
CA VAL A 207 -23.74 2.75 -2.83
C VAL A 207 -22.76 1.61 -2.58
N TYR A 208 -22.01 1.73 -1.48
CA TYR A 208 -21.04 0.71 -1.09
C TYR A 208 -21.71 -0.60 -0.70
N GLN A 209 -21.16 -1.73 -1.15
CA GLN A 209 -21.71 -3.06 -0.89
C GLN A 209 -20.79 -3.87 0.04
N SER A 210 -19.55 -4.08 -0.39
CA SER A 210 -18.53 -4.82 0.37
C SER A 210 -17.17 -4.68 -0.29
N SER A 211 -16.12 -5.21 0.36
CA SER A 211 -14.76 -5.21 -0.15
C SER A 211 -14.11 -6.59 -0.10
N ILE A 212 -13.16 -6.84 -0.98
CA ILE A 212 -12.19 -7.95 -0.86
C ILE A 212 -10.83 -7.35 -0.48
N ILE A 213 -10.13 -8.01 0.44
CA ILE A 213 -8.74 -7.69 0.78
C ILE A 213 -7.83 -8.74 0.16
N ILE A 214 -6.79 -8.31 -0.54
CA ILE A 214 -5.74 -9.19 -1.04
C ILE A 214 -4.41 -8.80 -0.38
N GLU A 215 -3.86 -9.73 0.39
CA GLU A 215 -2.55 -9.69 1.01
C GLU A 215 -1.54 -10.42 0.12
N VAL A 216 -0.42 -9.79 -0.19
CA VAL A 216 0.61 -10.32 -1.08
C VAL A 216 1.82 -10.75 -0.25
N LYS A 217 2.19 -12.04 -0.32
CA LYS A 217 3.39 -12.56 0.35
C LYS A 217 4.34 -13.18 -0.64
N TYR A 218 5.51 -12.56 -0.81
CA TYR A 218 6.65 -13.19 -1.49
C TYR A 218 7.39 -14.12 -0.53
N SER A 219 6.79 -15.28 -0.21
CA SER A 219 7.35 -16.24 0.75
C SER A 219 6.91 -17.68 0.46
N PRO A 220 7.71 -18.69 0.87
CA PRO A 220 7.30 -20.09 0.82
C PRO A 220 6.05 -20.37 1.66
N MET A 221 5.28 -21.39 1.26
CA MET A 221 4.01 -21.77 1.90
C MET A 221 4.12 -21.94 3.42
N TYR A 222 5.13 -22.67 3.90
CA TYR A 222 5.26 -23.00 5.33
C TYR A 222 5.50 -21.77 6.23
N ASN A 223 5.89 -20.63 5.66
CA ASN A 223 6.04 -19.35 6.37
C ASN A 223 4.72 -18.56 6.42
N ILE A 224 3.82 -18.79 5.47
CA ILE A 224 2.56 -18.05 5.34
C ILE A 224 1.37 -18.84 5.89
N PHE A 225 1.43 -20.17 5.90
CA PHE A 225 0.34 -21.02 6.37
C PHE A 225 0.84 -22.30 7.03
N GLN A 226 0.19 -22.66 8.13
CA GLN A 226 0.36 -23.92 8.85
C GLN A 226 -1.02 -24.44 9.24
N HIS A 227 -1.20 -25.76 9.25
CA HIS A 227 -2.48 -26.36 9.65
C HIS A 227 -2.78 -26.18 11.15
N VAL A 228 -1.74 -26.02 11.97
CA VAL A 228 -1.84 -25.85 13.42
C VAL A 228 -1.06 -24.60 13.81
N GLY A 229 -1.70 -23.72 14.57
CA GLY A 229 -1.14 -22.43 14.97
C GLY A 229 -1.35 -21.32 13.94
N ASN A 230 -1.00 -20.10 14.33
CA ASN A 230 -1.09 -18.94 13.47
C ASN A 230 0.31 -18.50 13.02
N THR A 231 0.47 -18.28 11.72
CA THR A 231 1.60 -17.52 11.16
C THR A 231 1.30 -16.02 11.24
N LYS A 232 2.32 -15.18 11.11
CA LYS A 232 2.14 -13.72 11.00
C LYS A 232 1.16 -13.34 9.87
N ALA A 233 1.19 -14.05 8.75
CA ALA A 233 0.27 -13.83 7.64
C ALA A 233 -1.18 -14.17 8.04
N THR A 234 -1.42 -15.31 8.71
CA THR A 234 -2.77 -15.66 9.18
C THR A 234 -3.30 -14.66 10.22
N GLU A 235 -2.45 -14.16 11.13
CA GLU A 235 -2.84 -13.13 12.10
C GLU A 235 -3.21 -11.82 11.41
N GLN A 236 -2.43 -11.42 10.41
CA GLN A 236 -2.72 -10.22 9.61
C GLN A 236 -4.04 -10.37 8.86
N MET A 237 -4.29 -11.54 8.25
CA MET A 237 -5.57 -11.84 7.59
C MET A 237 -6.76 -11.79 8.55
N TYR A 238 -6.66 -12.39 9.75
CA TYR A 238 -7.72 -12.30 10.76
C TYR A 238 -8.05 -10.85 11.13
N LYS A 239 -7.02 -10.00 11.24
CA LYS A 239 -7.20 -8.58 11.55
C LYS A 239 -7.86 -7.79 10.41
N TYR A 240 -7.81 -8.24 9.16
CA TYR A 240 -8.52 -7.55 8.09
C TYR A 240 -10.03 -7.70 8.18
N TRP A 241 -10.53 -8.80 8.73
CA TRP A 241 -11.97 -9.00 8.95
C TRP A 241 -12.60 -7.98 9.92
N SER A 242 -11.81 -7.27 10.73
CA SER A 242 -12.31 -6.23 11.63
C SER A 242 -12.45 -4.84 10.98
N ILE A 243 -12.04 -4.70 9.71
CA ILE A 243 -12.23 -3.46 8.94
C ILE A 243 -13.73 -3.19 8.77
N LYS A 244 -14.10 -1.93 8.98
CA LYS A 244 -15.46 -1.42 8.90
C LYS A 244 -15.51 -0.28 7.90
N TYR A 245 -16.70 -0.04 7.36
CA TYR A 245 -16.96 1.08 6.47
C TYR A 245 -18.00 2.01 7.10
N VAL A 246 -17.85 3.31 6.86
CA VAL A 246 -18.77 4.35 7.34
C VAL A 246 -19.02 5.35 6.22
N GLU A 247 -20.28 5.76 6.08
CA GLU A 247 -20.65 6.83 5.17
C GLU A 247 -21.73 7.72 5.77
N GLU A 248 -21.93 8.89 5.17
CA GLU A 248 -22.95 9.85 5.57
C GLU A 248 -24.11 9.83 4.56
N GLN A 249 -25.29 9.44 5.03
CA GLN A 249 -26.54 9.42 4.27
C GLN A 249 -27.53 10.34 4.98
N ASP A 250 -28.03 11.37 4.29
CA ASP A 250 -29.02 12.33 4.81
C ASP A 250 -28.68 12.93 6.17
N GLY A 251 -27.40 13.31 6.36
CA GLY A 251 -26.87 13.88 7.61
C GLY A 251 -26.74 12.88 8.77
N ARG A 252 -26.90 11.58 8.50
CA ARG A 252 -26.73 10.49 9.47
C ARG A 252 -25.58 9.59 9.05
N ARG A 253 -24.84 9.07 10.03
CA ARG A 253 -23.73 8.14 9.79
C ARG A 253 -24.26 6.71 9.77
N VAL A 254 -24.01 6.02 8.66
CA VAL A 254 -24.34 4.60 8.48
C VAL A 254 -23.05 3.79 8.64
N TYR A 255 -23.11 2.74 9.46
CA TYR A 255 -21.95 1.92 9.80
C TYR A 255 -22.10 0.49 9.31
N TYR A 256 -21.17 0.08 8.46
CA TYR A 256 -21.08 -1.27 7.90
C TYR A 256 -20.06 -2.06 8.72
N ARG A 257 -20.56 -2.83 9.71
CA ARG A 257 -19.72 -3.59 10.63
C ARG A 257 -19.05 -4.82 9.99
N ARG A 258 -19.58 -5.28 8.87
CA ARG A 258 -19.06 -6.40 8.07
C ARG A 258 -18.82 -5.88 6.64
N ALA A 259 -17.75 -5.11 6.49
CA ALA A 259 -17.38 -4.51 5.21
C ALA A 259 -16.64 -5.52 4.30
N ILE A 260 -15.86 -6.42 4.88
CA ILE A 260 -15.04 -7.37 4.13
C ILE A 260 -15.84 -8.64 3.79
N TYR A 261 -15.90 -8.97 2.51
CA TYR A 261 -16.50 -10.19 1.97
C TYR A 261 -15.54 -11.38 2.04
N GLU A 262 -14.27 -11.16 1.68
CA GLU A 262 -13.23 -12.20 1.66
C GLU A 262 -11.85 -11.57 1.87
N VAL A 263 -10.96 -12.33 2.51
CA VAL A 263 -9.55 -12.00 2.65
C VAL A 263 -8.72 -13.06 1.95
N ILE A 264 -7.82 -12.65 1.05
CA ILE A 264 -7.10 -13.55 0.16
C ILE A 264 -5.61 -13.29 0.31
N CYS A 265 -4.84 -14.30 0.67
CA CYS A 265 -3.37 -14.23 0.64
C CYS A 265 -2.85 -14.83 -0.67
N VAL A 266 -2.22 -14.00 -1.50
CA VAL A 266 -1.59 -14.42 -2.76
C VAL A 266 -0.08 -14.56 -2.58
N TYR A 267 0.49 -15.64 -3.13
CA TYR A 267 1.91 -15.95 -3.00
C TYR A 267 2.42 -16.73 -4.22
N PRO A 268 3.72 -16.72 -4.55
CA PRO A 268 4.22 -17.34 -5.77
C PRO A 268 3.96 -18.86 -5.81
N GLY A 269 4.08 -19.50 -4.65
CA GLY A 269 3.85 -20.93 -4.47
C GLY A 269 4.89 -21.84 -5.12
N SER A 270 4.55 -23.12 -5.18
CA SER A 270 5.35 -24.13 -5.88
C SER A 270 4.44 -25.27 -6.38
N HIS A 271 4.94 -26.06 -7.32
CA HIS A 271 4.22 -27.22 -7.87
C HIS A 271 3.83 -28.28 -6.83
N MET A 272 4.47 -28.25 -5.65
CA MET A 272 4.27 -29.24 -4.58
C MET A 272 3.07 -28.92 -3.68
N HIS A 273 2.55 -27.70 -3.70
CA HIS A 273 1.49 -27.27 -2.79
C HIS A 273 0.16 -27.06 -3.52
N SER A 274 -0.94 -27.22 -2.78
CA SER A 274 -2.28 -26.91 -3.27
C SER A 274 -2.34 -25.48 -3.80
N LYS A 275 -2.90 -25.32 -5.01
CA LYS A 275 -3.04 -24.01 -5.67
C LYS A 275 -3.98 -23.07 -4.91
N LYS A 276 -4.92 -23.63 -4.14
CA LYS A 276 -5.88 -22.93 -3.29
C LYS A 276 -6.05 -23.68 -1.98
N ILE A 277 -6.01 -22.97 -0.86
CA ILE A 277 -6.32 -23.49 0.48
C ILE A 277 -7.33 -22.55 1.12
N GLU A 278 -8.46 -23.10 1.57
CA GLU A 278 -9.45 -22.36 2.34
C GLU A 278 -9.18 -22.56 3.83
N SER A 279 -9.25 -21.47 4.60
CA SER A 279 -8.99 -21.44 6.04
C SER A 279 -9.97 -20.50 6.74
N GLY A 280 -10.05 -20.58 8.08
CA GLY A 280 -10.90 -19.69 8.87
C GLY A 280 -10.54 -18.21 8.75
N CYS A 281 -9.30 -17.88 8.38
CA CYS A 281 -8.85 -16.51 8.15
C CYS A 281 -9.07 -15.99 6.71
N GLY A 282 -9.50 -16.85 5.78
CA GLY A 282 -9.65 -16.53 4.36
C GLY A 282 -9.01 -17.56 3.44
N VAL A 283 -8.65 -17.14 2.23
CA VAL A 283 -8.16 -18.03 1.17
C VAL A 283 -6.68 -17.78 0.88
N PHE A 284 -5.87 -18.84 0.83
CA PHE A 284 -4.50 -18.80 0.31
C PHE A 284 -4.50 -19.27 -1.14
N LEU A 285 -3.98 -18.45 -2.05
CA LEU A 285 -4.01 -18.70 -3.49
C LEU A 285 -2.63 -18.50 -4.12
N GLN A 286 -2.14 -19.48 -4.88
CA GLN A 286 -0.92 -19.31 -5.65
C GLN A 286 -1.16 -18.35 -6.83
N LEU A 287 -0.33 -17.33 -7.00
CA LEU A 287 -0.47 -16.36 -8.09
C LEU A 287 0.87 -16.09 -8.77
N TYR A 288 1.25 -16.94 -9.72
CA TYR A 288 2.54 -16.82 -10.40
C TYR A 288 2.45 -17.29 -11.86
N PRO A 289 3.16 -16.67 -12.80
CA PRO A 289 3.20 -17.13 -14.17
C PRO A 289 4.07 -18.40 -14.26
N TYR A 290 3.62 -19.38 -15.04
CA TYR A 290 4.38 -20.61 -15.29
C TYR A 290 4.26 -21.01 -16.76
N LYS A 291 5.30 -21.65 -17.29
CA LYS A 291 5.27 -22.22 -18.64
C LYS A 291 4.79 -23.67 -18.58
N THR A 292 3.89 -24.03 -19.48
CA THR A 292 3.49 -25.42 -19.65
C THR A 292 4.58 -26.20 -20.38
N LYS A 293 4.47 -27.54 -20.41
CA LYS A 293 5.37 -28.40 -21.21
C LYS A 293 5.36 -28.04 -22.71
N GLN A 294 4.30 -27.38 -23.19
CA GLN A 294 4.14 -26.93 -24.58
C GLN A 294 4.67 -25.51 -24.82
N GLY A 295 5.24 -24.85 -23.79
CA GLY A 295 5.78 -23.50 -23.89
C GLY A 295 4.75 -22.38 -23.69
N GLU A 296 3.46 -22.70 -23.52
CA GLU A 296 2.41 -21.72 -23.25
C GLU A 296 2.57 -21.09 -21.86
N GLU A 297 2.45 -19.77 -21.78
CA GLU A 297 2.41 -19.06 -20.50
C GLU A 297 1.01 -19.14 -19.88
N LYS A 298 0.93 -19.62 -18.64
CA LYS A 298 -0.29 -19.71 -17.86
C LYS A 298 -0.10 -19.06 -16.50
N LEU A 299 -1.21 -18.65 -15.89
CA LEU A 299 -1.21 -18.05 -14.57
C LEU A 299 -1.79 -19.01 -13.54
N ALA A 300 -0.98 -19.39 -12.55
CA ALA A 300 -1.46 -20.17 -11.41
C ALA A 300 -2.50 -19.36 -10.62
N GLY A 301 -3.50 -20.05 -10.06
CA GLY A 301 -4.56 -19.42 -9.27
C GLY A 301 -5.59 -18.57 -10.02
N LYS A 302 -5.36 -18.20 -11.29
CA LYS A 302 -6.29 -17.40 -12.10
C LYS A 302 -7.74 -17.85 -11.99
N HIS A 303 -7.99 -19.14 -12.22
CA HIS A 303 -9.35 -19.69 -12.14
C HIS A 303 -9.96 -19.56 -10.74
N GLY A 304 -9.17 -19.81 -9.69
CA GLY A 304 -9.62 -19.68 -8.31
C GLY A 304 -9.94 -18.22 -7.94
N MET A 305 -9.15 -17.27 -8.41
CA MET A 305 -9.41 -15.84 -8.20
C MET A 305 -10.68 -15.38 -8.91
N VAL A 306 -10.83 -15.73 -10.19
CA VAL A 306 -12.02 -15.40 -10.98
C VAL A 306 -13.29 -15.98 -10.35
N GLN A 307 -13.24 -17.23 -9.86
CA GLN A 307 -14.37 -17.83 -9.14
C GLN A 307 -14.75 -17.05 -7.88
N ILE A 308 -13.77 -16.54 -7.12
CA ILE A 308 -14.04 -15.73 -5.92
C ILE A 308 -14.70 -14.41 -6.32
N PHE A 309 -14.19 -13.73 -7.35
CA PHE A 309 -14.77 -12.48 -7.85
C PHE A 309 -16.19 -12.68 -8.37
N GLU A 310 -16.44 -13.73 -9.15
CA GLU A 310 -17.79 -14.03 -9.63
C GLU A 310 -18.76 -14.35 -8.49
N LYS A 311 -18.32 -15.14 -7.50
CA LYS A 311 -19.14 -15.46 -6.33
C LYS A 311 -19.48 -14.21 -5.51
N TRP A 312 -18.50 -13.34 -5.32
CA TRP A 312 -18.67 -12.04 -4.67
C TRP A 312 -19.67 -11.16 -5.41
N LEU A 313 -19.50 -10.97 -6.72
CA LEU A 313 -20.38 -10.14 -7.54
C LEU A 313 -21.80 -10.71 -7.63
N LYS A 314 -21.95 -12.04 -7.64
CA LYS A 314 -23.27 -12.71 -7.56
C LYS A 314 -23.95 -12.51 -6.21
N SER A 315 -23.19 -12.38 -5.12
CA SER A 315 -23.75 -12.16 -3.78
C SER A 315 -24.32 -10.76 -3.60
N ILE A 316 -23.87 -9.79 -4.42
CA ILE A 316 -24.32 -8.40 -4.39
C ILE A 316 -25.63 -8.21 -5.18
N LYS A 317 -25.90 -9.03 -6.20
CA LYS A 317 -27.12 -8.96 -7.03
C LYS A 317 -28.35 -9.67 -6.41
N LYS A 318 -28.27 -10.12 -5.16
CA LYS A 318 -29.36 -10.85 -4.47
C LYS A 318 -30.07 -9.97 -3.47
#